data_AF-A0A2V6K6V0-F1
#
_entry.id   AF-A0A2V6K6V0-F1
#
_cell.length_a   1.000
_cell.length_b   1.000
_cell.length_c   1.000
_cell.angle_alpha   90.00
_cell.angle_beta   90.00
_cell.angle_gamma   90.00
#
_symmetry.space_group_name_H-M   'P 1'
#
loop_
_entity.id
_entity.type
_entity.pdbx_description
1 polymer ?
#
loop_
_entity_poly.entity_id
_entity_poly.type
_entity_poly.pdbx_seq_one_letter_code
_entity_poly.pdbx_strand_id
1 'polypeptide(L)'
;MANGPLRCTGGENAHRQQLWRYLRERGFGYLQNSVWISPDPLKEEHQIIAGGKINVESLILLEARPCAGESDEQIVAGAWDFQRINRGYSQHLKVLAQRPTGGLRSETAAKTLRRWAVAEREAWLNAITKDPLLPQRILPPSYLGKRAWQRRKEILQEAGKALQTFKPRVASR
;
A
#
# COMPACT_ATOMS: atom_id res chain seq x y z
N MET A 1 0.50 50.72 -8.26
CA MET A 1 0.35 49.38 -8.87
C MET A 1 -0.19 48.46 -7.80
N ALA A 2 -1.44 48.02 -7.93
CA ALA A 2 -2.16 47.34 -6.85
C ALA A 2 -1.88 45.82 -6.87
N ASN A 3 -1.41 45.30 -5.73
CA ASN A 3 -1.41 43.86 -5.44
C ASN A 3 -2.86 43.41 -5.23
N GLY A 4 -3.43 42.71 -6.21
CA GLY A 4 -4.72 42.02 -6.06
C GLY A 4 -4.55 40.72 -5.27
N PRO A 5 -5.52 40.33 -4.42
CA PRO A 5 -5.44 39.09 -3.66
C PRO A 5 -5.65 37.90 -4.60
N LEU A 6 -4.76 36.92 -4.51
CA LEU A 6 -4.96 35.60 -5.13
C LEU A 6 -6.20 34.95 -4.50
N ARG A 7 -7.35 35.09 -5.17
CA ARG A 7 -8.56 34.36 -4.84
C ARG A 7 -8.37 32.91 -5.28
N CYS A 8 -8.05 32.02 -4.33
CA CYS A 8 -8.14 30.58 -4.56
C CYS A 8 -9.62 30.23 -4.81
N THR A 9 -9.97 29.93 -6.06
CA THR A 9 -11.31 29.48 -6.42
C THR A 9 -11.46 28.02 -5.99
N GLY A 10 -12.59 27.64 -5.39
CA GLY A 10 -12.80 26.29 -4.84
C GLY A 10 -12.61 25.14 -5.85
N GLY A 11 -12.69 25.42 -7.15
CA GLY A 11 -12.49 24.45 -8.22
C GLY A 11 -11.03 24.00 -8.41
N GLU A 12 -10.05 24.90 -8.27
CA GLU A 12 -8.62 24.55 -8.42
C GLU A 12 -8.13 23.61 -7.30
N ASN A 13 -8.64 23.83 -6.08
CA ASN A 13 -8.33 22.99 -4.93
C ASN A 13 -8.91 21.58 -5.09
N ALA A 14 -10.10 21.43 -5.68
CA ALA A 14 -10.71 20.13 -5.93
C ALA A 14 -9.92 19.31 -6.96
N HIS A 15 -9.50 19.93 -8.07
CA HIS A 15 -8.67 19.27 -9.08
C HIS A 15 -7.31 18.84 -8.52
N ARG A 16 -6.67 19.67 -7.70
CA ARG A 16 -5.42 19.32 -7.01
C ARG A 16 -5.57 18.10 -6.11
N GLN A 17 -6.64 18.06 -5.31
CA GLN A 17 -6.92 16.91 -4.45
C GLN A 17 -7.24 15.64 -5.25
N GLN A 18 -7.86 15.75 -6.43
CA GLN A 18 -8.08 14.62 -7.32
C GLN A 18 -6.76 14.09 -7.89
N LEU A 19 -5.86 14.98 -8.35
CA LEU A 19 -4.53 14.59 -8.82
C LEU A 19 -3.70 13.93 -7.71
N TRP A 20 -3.71 14.48 -6.50
CA TRP A 20 -2.99 13.88 -5.37
C TRP A 20 -3.51 12.49 -5.01
N ARG A 21 -4.84 12.26 -5.09
CA ARG A 21 -5.43 10.93 -4.91
C ARG A 21 -4.95 9.98 -6.00
N TYR A 22 -5.01 10.40 -7.27
CA TYR A 22 -4.54 9.61 -8.41
C TYR A 22 -3.05 9.20 -8.28
N LEU A 23 -2.19 10.12 -7.88
CA LEU A 23 -0.76 9.87 -7.72
C LEU A 23 -0.49 8.91 -6.56
N ARG A 24 -1.16 9.09 -5.42
CA ARG A 24 -1.05 8.17 -4.27
C ARG A 24 -1.53 6.77 -4.58
N GLU A 25 -2.63 6.65 -5.32
CA GLU A 25 -3.16 5.34 -5.76
C GLU A 25 -2.19 4.59 -6.67
N ARG A 26 -1.25 5.30 -7.31
CA ARG A 26 -0.18 4.74 -8.14
C ARG A 26 1.17 4.61 -7.42
N GLY A 27 1.22 4.87 -6.12
CA GLY A 27 2.43 4.70 -5.32
C GLY A 27 3.43 5.86 -5.42
N PHE A 28 3.09 6.99 -6.06
CA PHE A 28 3.97 8.16 -6.08
C PHE A 28 4.18 8.69 -4.66
N GLY A 29 5.44 9.01 -4.37
CA GLY A 29 5.87 9.62 -3.12
C GLY A 29 5.72 11.13 -3.16
N TYR A 30 5.32 11.71 -2.03
CA TYR A 30 5.17 13.15 -1.88
C TYR A 30 6.40 13.72 -1.19
N LEU A 31 7.25 14.43 -1.94
CA LEU A 31 8.50 14.95 -1.38
C LEU A 31 8.30 16.33 -0.72
N GLN A 32 7.69 17.27 -1.45
CA GLN A 32 7.37 18.62 -0.95
C GLN A 32 6.41 19.36 -1.87
N ASN A 33 5.52 20.19 -1.31
CA ASN A 33 4.60 21.08 -2.04
C ASN A 33 3.82 20.41 -3.17
N SER A 34 4.34 20.48 -4.41
CA SER A 34 3.76 19.92 -5.63
C SER A 34 4.70 18.93 -6.33
N VAL A 35 5.79 18.54 -5.68
CA VAL A 35 6.78 17.60 -6.19
C VAL A 35 6.42 16.18 -5.76
N TRP A 36 6.10 15.36 -6.75
CA TRP A 36 5.80 13.94 -6.60
C TRP A 36 6.83 13.14 -7.38
N ILE A 37 7.26 12.02 -6.81
CA ILE A 37 8.31 11.18 -7.41
C ILE A 37 7.86 9.72 -7.48
N SER A 38 8.36 9.01 -8.47
CA SER A 38 8.25 7.56 -8.58
C SER A 38 9.59 7.01 -9.09
N PRO A 39 10.05 5.85 -8.60
CA PRO A 39 11.19 5.16 -9.19
C PRO A 39 10.84 4.45 -10.50
N ASP A 40 9.55 4.31 -10.82
CA ASP A 40 9.06 3.58 -11.98
C ASP A 40 8.98 4.48 -13.22
N PRO A 41 9.24 3.94 -14.43
CA PRO A 41 9.13 4.71 -15.67
C PRO A 41 7.70 5.19 -15.93
N LEU A 42 7.53 6.47 -16.30
CA LEU A 42 6.24 7.16 -16.40
C LEU A 42 5.46 6.92 -17.72
N LYS A 43 5.66 5.77 -18.36
CA LYS A 43 5.20 5.54 -19.74
C LYS A 43 3.67 5.60 -19.88
N GLU A 44 2.94 5.09 -18.90
CA GLU A 44 1.47 5.08 -18.91
C GLU A 44 0.90 6.44 -18.51
N GLU A 45 1.54 7.11 -17.56
CA GLU A 45 1.17 8.44 -17.09
C GLU A 45 1.26 9.46 -18.22
N HIS A 46 2.30 9.37 -19.05
CA HIS A 46 2.43 10.19 -20.26
C HIS A 46 1.20 10.08 -21.16
N GLN A 47 0.67 8.88 -21.37
CA GLN A 47 -0.51 8.67 -22.23
C GLN A 47 -1.80 9.17 -21.57
N ILE A 48 -1.96 8.95 -20.26
CA ILE A 48 -3.17 9.37 -19.51
C ILE A 48 -3.24 10.89 -19.41
N ILE A 49 -2.09 11.55 -19.22
CA ILE A 49 -1.98 13.00 -19.15
C ILE A 49 -2.19 13.60 -20.54
N ALA A 50 -1.55 13.07 -21.58
CA ALA A 50 -1.77 13.54 -22.96
C ALA A 50 -3.22 13.35 -23.44
N GLY A 51 -3.95 12.37 -22.90
CA GLY A 51 -5.34 12.08 -23.23
C GLY A 51 -6.39 13.02 -22.61
N GLY A 52 -5.99 14.09 -21.91
CA GLY A 52 -6.88 15.19 -21.50
C GLY A 52 -7.82 14.93 -20.31
N LYS A 53 -7.68 13.81 -19.60
CA LYS A 53 -8.53 13.49 -18.41
C LYS A 53 -8.15 14.27 -17.15
N ILE A 54 -6.99 14.93 -17.16
CA ILE A 54 -6.48 15.78 -16.09
C ILE A 54 -6.04 17.07 -16.79
N ASN A 55 -6.39 18.24 -16.26
CA ASN A 55 -5.91 19.51 -16.84
C ASN A 55 -4.38 19.56 -16.75
N VAL A 56 -3.74 19.36 -17.90
CA VAL A 56 -2.28 19.17 -18.05
C VAL A 56 -1.52 20.47 -17.84
N GLU A 57 -2.18 21.62 -17.91
CA GLU A 57 -1.55 22.95 -17.78
C GLU A 57 -0.90 23.19 -16.41
N SER A 58 -1.14 22.32 -15.43
CA SER A 58 -0.56 22.39 -14.07
C SER A 58 0.42 21.27 -13.73
N LEU A 59 0.78 20.40 -14.68
CA LEU A 59 1.63 19.22 -14.42
C LEU A 59 2.81 19.14 -15.39
N ILE A 60 4.02 19.10 -14.84
CA ILE A 60 5.26 18.86 -15.57
C ILE A 60 5.79 17.50 -15.14
N LEU A 61 6.08 16.63 -16.10
CA LEU A 61 6.78 15.36 -15.86
C LEU A 61 8.26 15.55 -16.17
N LEU A 62 9.12 15.09 -15.25
CA LEU A 62 10.56 15.14 -15.38
C LEU A 62 11.14 13.78 -15.04
N GLU A 63 12.10 13.32 -15.83
CA GLU A 63 13.00 12.24 -15.43
C GLU A 63 14.27 12.86 -14.86
N ALA A 64 14.65 12.47 -13.64
CA ALA A 64 15.77 13.07 -12.92
C ALA A 64 16.63 12.00 -12.23
N ARG A 65 17.85 12.38 -11.89
CA ARG A 65 18.77 11.61 -11.04
C ARG A 65 19.30 12.52 -9.92
N PRO A 66 19.55 12.00 -8.72
CA PRO A 66 20.17 12.78 -7.64
C PRO A 66 21.53 13.33 -8.13
N CYS A 67 21.77 14.62 -7.91
CA CYS A 67 22.96 15.31 -8.42
C CYS A 67 23.93 15.77 -7.34
N ALA A 68 23.47 15.93 -6.09
CA ALA A 68 24.24 16.53 -5.00
C ALA A 68 24.57 15.54 -3.86
N GLY A 69 24.50 14.24 -4.13
CA GLY A 69 24.89 13.19 -3.20
C GLY A 69 23.80 12.75 -2.22
N GLU A 70 22.56 13.20 -2.41
CA GLU A 70 21.42 12.61 -1.71
C GLU A 70 21.34 11.13 -2.03
N SER A 71 21.27 10.31 -0.98
CA SER A 71 21.12 8.87 -1.15
C SER A 71 19.67 8.51 -1.48
N ASP A 72 19.47 7.38 -2.15
CA ASP A 72 18.13 6.85 -2.43
C ASP A 72 17.31 6.73 -1.14
N GLU A 73 17.95 6.36 -0.01
CA GLU A 73 17.29 6.27 1.29
C GLU A 73 16.77 7.61 1.81
N GLN A 74 17.52 8.70 1.62
CA GLN A 74 17.09 10.04 2.05
C GLN A 74 15.87 10.51 1.25
N ILE A 75 15.89 10.27 -0.06
CA ILE A 75 14.77 10.61 -0.96
C ILE A 75 13.54 9.77 -0.60
N VAL A 76 13.73 8.46 -0.39
CA VAL A 76 12.65 7.54 -0.03
C VAL A 76 12.04 7.88 1.33
N ALA A 77 12.87 8.24 2.32
CA ALA A 77 12.39 8.65 3.64
C ALA A 77 11.58 9.94 3.60
N GLY A 78 11.94 10.89 2.72
CA GLY A 78 11.20 12.13 2.52
C GLY A 78 9.88 11.94 1.77
N ALA A 79 9.82 10.98 0.84
CA ALA A 79 8.70 10.83 -0.07
C ALA A 79 7.59 9.86 0.41
N TRP A 80 7.91 8.91 1.30
CA TRP A 80 6.95 7.95 1.83
C TRP A 80 7.07 7.78 3.35
N ASP A 81 5.92 7.72 4.03
CA ASP A 81 5.85 7.47 5.48
C ASP A 81 6.00 5.97 5.80
N PHE A 82 7.24 5.47 5.75
CA PHE A 82 7.57 4.08 6.07
C PHE A 82 7.28 3.71 7.53
N GLN A 83 7.24 4.68 8.44
CA GLN A 83 6.81 4.42 9.82
C GLN A 83 5.34 4.01 9.85
N ARG A 84 4.47 4.74 9.14
CA ARG A 84 3.05 4.40 9.02
C ARG A 84 2.83 3.08 8.30
N ILE A 85 3.56 2.82 7.22
CA ILE A 85 3.51 1.55 6.50
C ILE A 85 3.90 0.40 7.43
N ASN A 86 5.00 0.53 8.16
CA ASN A 86 5.46 -0.47 9.13
C ASN A 86 4.49 -0.67 10.30
N ARG A 87 3.77 0.37 10.75
CA ARG A 87 2.69 0.20 11.73
C ARG A 87 1.58 -0.72 11.18
N GLY A 88 1.21 -0.54 9.91
CA GLY A 88 0.25 -1.42 9.22
C GLY A 88 0.71 -2.87 9.19
N TYR A 89 1.95 -3.12 8.75
CA TYR A 89 2.52 -4.48 8.73
C TYR A 89 2.68 -5.07 10.13
N SER A 90 3.03 -4.27 11.13
CA SER A 90 3.12 -4.73 12.51
C SER A 90 1.76 -5.20 13.03
N GLN A 91 0.68 -4.47 12.71
CA GLN A 91 -0.67 -4.89 13.06
C GLN A 91 -1.07 -6.18 12.34
N HIS A 92 -0.78 -6.28 11.05
CA HIS A 92 -1.01 -7.51 10.29
C HIS A 92 -0.26 -8.72 10.87
N LEU A 93 1.02 -8.55 11.22
CA LEU A 93 1.82 -9.59 11.87
C LEU A 93 1.23 -10.04 13.22
N LYS A 94 0.66 -9.12 14.01
CA LYS A 94 -0.05 -9.46 15.26
C LYS A 94 -1.30 -10.32 14.98
N VAL A 95 -2.10 -9.97 13.97
CA VAL A 95 -3.27 -10.76 13.57
C VAL A 95 -2.86 -12.15 13.06
N LEU A 96 -1.79 -12.22 12.27
CA LEU A 96 -1.23 -13.50 11.81
C LEU A 96 -0.80 -14.39 12.99
N ALA A 97 -0.17 -13.83 14.03
CA ALA A 97 0.24 -14.56 15.21
C ALA A 97 -0.94 -15.12 16.02
N GLN A 98 -2.13 -14.54 15.90
CA GLN A 98 -3.36 -14.99 16.56
C GLN A 98 -4.11 -16.10 15.81
N ARG A 99 -3.44 -16.73 14.83
CA ARG A 99 -4.03 -17.85 14.08
C ARG A 99 -4.55 -18.92 15.03
N PRO A 100 -5.82 -19.34 14.90
CA PRO A 100 -6.34 -20.49 15.64
C PRO A 100 -5.51 -21.74 15.35
N THR A 101 -4.98 -22.35 16.40
CA THR A 101 -4.24 -23.61 16.34
C THR A 101 -5.14 -24.79 16.67
N GLY A 102 -4.95 -25.93 16.00
CA GLY A 102 -5.74 -27.13 16.20
C GLY A 102 -6.52 -27.55 14.95
N GLY A 103 -7.02 -28.78 14.96
CA GLY A 103 -7.79 -29.32 13.83
C GLY A 103 -9.20 -28.73 13.76
N LEU A 104 -9.75 -28.67 12.55
CA LEU A 104 -11.14 -28.25 12.29
C LEU A 104 -12.13 -29.36 12.65
N ARG A 105 -12.26 -29.66 13.94
CA ARG A 105 -13.09 -30.78 14.45
C ARG A 105 -14.51 -30.36 14.90
N SER A 106 -14.82 -29.07 14.87
CA SER A 106 -16.12 -28.55 15.29
C SER A 106 -16.53 -27.31 14.47
N GLU A 107 -17.84 -27.03 14.46
CA GLU A 107 -18.37 -25.81 13.83
C GLU A 107 -17.82 -24.54 14.48
N THR A 108 -17.64 -24.54 15.81
CA THR A 108 -17.02 -23.43 16.55
C THR A 108 -15.59 -23.18 16.07
N ALA A 109 -14.79 -24.22 15.88
CA ALA A 109 -13.43 -24.10 15.36
C ALA A 109 -13.42 -23.51 13.93
N ALA A 110 -14.34 -23.96 13.08
CA ALA A 110 -14.50 -23.42 11.72
C ALA A 110 -14.92 -21.93 11.72
N LYS A 111 -15.87 -21.53 12.59
CA LYS A 111 -16.29 -20.13 12.75
C LYS A 111 -15.15 -19.24 13.25
N THR A 112 -14.31 -19.73 14.17
CA THR A 112 -13.15 -19.00 14.67
C THR A 112 -12.09 -18.84 13.59
N LEU A 113 -11.77 -19.89 12.83
CA LEU A 113 -10.85 -19.80 11.70
C LEU A 113 -11.34 -18.82 10.64
N ARG A 114 -12.64 -18.84 10.29
CA ARG A 114 -13.22 -17.89 9.33
C ARG A 114 -13.09 -16.44 9.81
N ARG A 115 -13.41 -16.16 11.08
CA ARG A 115 -13.28 -14.81 11.66
C ARG A 115 -11.83 -14.32 11.62
N TRP A 116 -10.88 -15.18 11.98
CA TRP A 116 -9.46 -14.87 11.86
C TRP A 116 -9.06 -14.58 10.42
N ALA A 117 -9.50 -15.38 9.44
CA ALA A 117 -9.16 -15.19 8.03
C ALA A 117 -9.67 -13.85 7.47
N VAL A 118 -10.86 -13.39 7.90
CA VAL A 118 -11.38 -12.06 7.56
C VAL A 118 -10.48 -10.97 8.16
N ALA A 119 -10.19 -11.06 9.46
CA ALA A 119 -9.34 -10.08 10.13
C ALA A 119 -7.91 -10.03 9.53
N GLU A 120 -7.34 -11.18 9.17
CA GLU A 120 -6.05 -11.27 8.49
C GLU A 120 -6.09 -10.54 7.15
N ARG A 121 -7.10 -10.82 6.33
CA ARG A 121 -7.25 -10.21 5.01
C ARG A 121 -7.42 -8.70 5.12
N GLU A 122 -8.26 -8.22 6.04
CA GLU A 122 -8.47 -6.78 6.27
C GLU A 122 -7.19 -6.09 6.72
N ALA A 123 -6.47 -6.67 7.68
CA ALA A 123 -5.19 -6.13 8.14
C ALA A 123 -4.13 -6.11 7.04
N TRP A 124 -4.07 -7.14 6.19
CA TRP A 124 -3.19 -7.19 5.02
C TRP A 124 -3.52 -6.09 4.02
N LEU A 125 -4.79 -5.97 3.64
CA LEU A 125 -5.25 -4.95 2.69
C LEU A 125 -5.00 -3.55 3.23
N ASN A 126 -5.24 -3.32 4.52
CA ASN A 126 -4.96 -2.05 5.17
C ASN A 126 -3.47 -1.67 5.14
N ALA A 127 -2.55 -2.64 5.21
CA ALA A 127 -1.12 -2.38 5.07
C ALA A 127 -0.70 -2.14 3.62
N ILE A 128 -1.06 -3.07 2.72
CA ILE A 128 -0.59 -3.08 1.33
C ILE A 128 -1.10 -1.89 0.52
N THR A 129 -2.32 -1.41 0.81
CA THR A 129 -2.91 -0.23 0.11
C THR A 129 -2.20 1.08 0.40
N LYS A 130 -1.35 1.13 1.43
CA LYS A 130 -0.54 2.31 1.77
C LYS A 130 0.91 2.15 1.33
N ASP A 131 1.30 0.95 0.93
CA ASP A 131 2.67 0.61 0.61
C ASP A 131 2.92 0.91 -0.88
N PRO A 132 3.92 1.75 -1.21
CA PRO A 132 4.29 2.01 -2.60
C PRO A 132 4.98 0.83 -3.29
N LEU A 133 5.31 -0.26 -2.57
CA LEU A 133 5.92 -1.48 -3.11
C LEU A 133 7.19 -1.21 -3.94
N LEU A 134 8.02 -0.30 -3.44
CA LEU A 134 9.24 0.13 -4.12
C LEU A 134 10.16 -1.05 -4.44
N PRO A 135 11.01 -0.92 -5.49
CA PRO A 135 12.05 -1.87 -5.79
C PRO A 135 12.94 -2.18 -4.58
N GLN A 136 13.34 -3.45 -4.44
CA GLN A 136 14.11 -3.92 -3.29
C GLN A 136 15.35 -3.09 -2.96
N ARG A 137 16.02 -2.57 -3.99
CA ARG A 137 17.28 -1.82 -3.85
C ARG A 137 17.13 -0.49 -3.11
N ILE A 138 15.94 0.11 -3.09
CA ILE A 138 15.68 1.42 -2.47
C ILE A 138 14.77 1.30 -1.23
N LEU A 139 14.42 0.09 -0.81
CA LEU A 139 13.60 -0.10 0.38
C LEU A 139 14.43 0.18 1.64
N PRO A 140 13.88 0.89 2.63
CA PRO A 140 14.55 1.09 3.90
C PRO A 140 14.88 -0.26 4.57
N PRO A 141 16.02 -0.38 5.28
CA PRO A 141 16.36 -1.60 6.02
C PRO A 141 15.30 -2.02 7.04
N SER A 142 14.55 -1.05 7.58
CA SER A 142 13.48 -1.27 8.56
C SER A 142 12.16 -1.73 7.94
N TYR A 143 12.07 -1.89 6.61
CA TYR A 143 10.84 -2.23 5.91
C TYR A 143 10.32 -3.63 6.29
N LEU A 144 9.12 -3.67 6.87
CA LEU A 144 8.53 -4.92 7.38
C LEU A 144 7.77 -5.72 6.32
N GLY A 145 7.44 -5.16 5.16
CA GLY A 145 6.56 -5.81 4.19
C GLY A 145 7.11 -7.14 3.67
N LYS A 146 8.44 -7.26 3.47
CA LYS A 146 9.09 -8.54 3.10
C LYS A 146 8.84 -9.63 4.14
N ARG A 147 9.05 -9.30 5.42
CA ARG A 147 8.82 -10.23 6.53
C ARG A 147 7.35 -10.59 6.67
N ALA A 148 6.46 -9.61 6.56
CA ALA A 148 5.02 -9.81 6.62
C ALA A 148 4.54 -10.74 5.50
N TRP A 149 4.99 -10.53 4.27
CA TRP A 149 4.68 -11.38 3.12
C TRP A 149 5.18 -12.81 3.32
N GLN A 150 6.43 -12.97 3.73
CA GLN A 150 7.00 -14.30 3.96
C GLN A 150 6.23 -15.06 5.03
N ARG A 151 5.96 -14.42 6.17
CA ARG A 151 5.18 -15.03 7.26
C ARG A 151 3.75 -15.35 6.84
N ARG A 152 3.13 -14.49 6.03
CA ARG A 152 1.80 -14.70 5.48
C ARG A 152 1.74 -15.96 4.62
N LYS A 153 2.69 -16.14 3.69
CA LYS A 153 2.76 -17.35 2.86
C LYS A 153 2.83 -18.62 3.70
N GLU A 154 3.73 -18.66 4.67
CA GLU A 154 3.91 -19.81 5.57
C GLU A 154 2.61 -20.15 6.31
N ILE A 155 2.02 -19.15 6.96
CA ILE A 155 0.79 -19.34 7.75
C ILE A 155 -0.39 -19.77 6.87
N LEU A 156 -0.57 -19.16 5.70
CA LEU A 156 -1.67 -19.52 4.81
C LEU A 156 -1.47 -20.91 4.20
N GLN A 157 -0.23 -21.33 3.93
CA GLN A 157 0.08 -22.70 3.52
C GLN A 157 -0.26 -23.71 4.63
N GLU A 158 0.11 -23.43 5.89
CA GLU A 158 -0.27 -24.25 7.04
C GLU A 158 -1.79 -24.34 7.22
N ALA A 159 -2.49 -23.21 7.11
CA ALA A 159 -3.95 -23.16 7.20
C ALA A 159 -4.61 -23.97 6.06
N GLY A 160 -4.08 -23.88 4.84
CA GLY A 160 -4.53 -24.68 3.70
C GLY A 160 -4.39 -26.18 3.93
N LYS A 161 -3.26 -26.63 4.49
CA LYS A 161 -3.06 -28.05 4.86
C LYS A 161 -4.07 -28.50 5.91
N ALA A 162 -4.35 -27.68 6.92
CA ALA A 162 -5.34 -28.00 7.95
C ALA A 162 -6.77 -28.14 7.37
N LEU A 163 -7.12 -27.33 6.37
CA LEU A 163 -8.40 -27.43 5.66
C LEU A 163 -8.55 -28.74 4.88
N GLN A 164 -7.48 -29.25 4.27
CA GLN A 164 -7.51 -30.53 3.54
C GLN A 164 -7.79 -31.74 4.44
N THR A 165 -7.48 -31.64 5.74
CA THR A 165 -7.78 -32.70 6.72
C THR A 165 -9.23 -32.68 7.23
N PHE A 166 -10.03 -31.69 6.81
CA PHE A 166 -11.44 -31.57 7.21
C PHE A 166 -12.29 -32.64 6.52
N LYS A 167 -12.80 -33.61 7.30
CA LYS A 167 -13.89 -34.49 6.86
C LYS A 167 -15.22 -33.91 7.36
N PRO A 168 -16.12 -33.43 6.48
CA PRO A 168 -17.44 -33.00 6.93
C PRO A 168 -18.16 -34.20 7.55
N ARG A 169 -18.74 -34.02 8.74
CA ARG A 169 -19.68 -35.00 9.30
C ARG A 169 -20.89 -35.01 8.37
N VAL A 170 -21.04 -36.07 7.58
CA VAL A 170 -22.28 -36.32 6.85
C VAL A 170 -23.35 -36.55 7.91
N ALA A 171 -24.34 -35.67 7.95
CA ALA A 171 -25.52 -35.87 8.79
C ALA A 171 -26.26 -37.10 8.24
N SER A 172 -26.22 -38.20 8.98
CA SER A 172 -27.09 -39.35 8.77
C SER A 172 -28.54 -38.87 8.88
N ARG A 173 -29.27 -38.89 7.76
CA ARG A 173 -30.73 -38.84 7.76
C ARG A 173 -31.26 -40.23 8.09
#